data_AF-A0A3N0A7R4-F1
#
_entry.id   AF-A0A3N0A7R4-F1
#
_cell.length_a   1.000
_cell.length_b   1.000
_cell.length_c   1.000
_cell.angle_alpha   90.00
_cell.angle_beta   90.00
_cell.angle_gamma   90.00
#
_symmetry.space_group_name_H-M   'P 1'
#
loop_
_entity.id
_entity.type
_entity.pdbx_description
1 polymer ?
#
loop_
_entity_poly.entity_id
_entity_poly.type
_entity_poly.pdbx_seq_one_letter_code
_entity_poly.pdbx_strand_id
1 'polypeptide(L)'
;GGFKFNGKTIDITDNFHTGFPQATAKIGQTNIATIKAHSDMNLQRMILYLGVPDVSRATDAETQIIVEVRRDYSLDTGYEILSITHEQGEQLIEENSTAVSAGQIKCRSNIDKVCHEFSISFRVMAPLSSDIMAISAMDTDRRVTVSYINDGVAFTGDPLLPAATHTLQVKKGNQHPVETIHLTQQDRRYNVWIDQHGFVWLQNEYNSWEQLTHAKYEKLRDAPVTVMTRHHTDFADLIERERARATLIFNATELQSEVGESFTHDAPVRIDKLKDPVVLEKLRIAELAALEYLKNR
;
A
#
# COMPACT_ATOMS: atom_id res chain seq x y z
N GLY A 1 -5.74 12.15 38.91
CA GLY A 1 -5.38 11.44 37.68
C GLY A 1 -6.33 10.27 37.55
N GLY A 2 -7.34 10.40 36.68
CA GLY A 2 -8.35 9.39 36.40
C GLY A 2 -7.84 8.26 35.48
N PHE A 3 -6.81 8.52 34.67
CA PHE A 3 -6.18 7.53 33.80
C PHE A 3 -4.66 7.63 33.85
N LYS A 4 -3.97 6.51 33.67
CA LYS A 4 -2.52 6.43 33.57
C LYS A 4 -2.12 5.36 32.57
N PHE A 5 -1.15 5.67 31.71
CA PHE A 5 -0.61 4.73 30.74
C PHE A 5 0.92 4.75 30.78
N ASN A 6 1.55 3.60 31.01
CA ASN A 6 3.01 3.43 31.08
C ASN A 6 3.73 4.52 31.92
N GLY A 7 3.14 4.88 33.07
CA GLY A 7 3.71 5.89 33.97
C GLY A 7 3.19 7.31 33.79
N LYS A 8 2.70 7.68 32.60
CA LYS A 8 2.10 9.00 32.33
C LYS A 8 0.67 9.06 32.84
N THR A 9 0.34 10.07 33.63
CA THR A 9 -0.97 10.23 34.28
C THR A 9 -1.73 11.41 33.68
N ILE A 10 -3.06 11.33 33.66
CA ILE A 10 -3.95 12.43 33.29
C ILE A 10 -5.20 12.44 34.18
N ASP A 11 -5.73 13.62 34.46
CA ASP A 11 -7.05 13.76 35.10
C ASP A 11 -8.13 13.86 34.03
N ILE A 12 -9.15 13.00 34.13
CA ILE A 12 -10.31 13.05 33.24
C ILE A 12 -11.22 14.13 33.81
N THR A 13 -11.39 15.21 33.06
CA THR A 13 -12.25 16.34 33.42
C THR A 13 -13.50 16.40 32.56
N ASP A 14 -13.39 15.90 31.33
CA ASP A 14 -14.48 15.74 30.38
C ASP A 14 -14.46 14.30 29.83
N ASN A 15 -15.64 13.70 29.74
CA ASN A 15 -15.82 12.37 29.18
C ASN A 15 -15.56 12.34 27.68
N PHE A 16 -15.81 13.43 26.94
CA PHE A 16 -15.69 13.45 25.48
C PHE A 16 -14.32 13.94 25.00
N HIS A 17 -13.60 14.68 25.82
CA HIS A 17 -12.28 15.19 25.45
C HIS A 17 -11.29 15.22 26.60
N THR A 18 -10.36 14.28 26.60
CA THR A 18 -9.21 14.28 27.51
C THR A 18 -7.92 14.31 26.68
N GLY A 19 -7.23 15.46 26.70
CA GLY A 19 -5.98 15.68 25.95
C GLY A 19 -4.79 14.98 26.61
N PHE A 20 -4.49 13.77 26.18
CA PHE A 20 -3.39 12.96 26.71
C PHE A 20 -2.11 13.22 25.91
N PRO A 21 -0.96 13.48 26.54
CA PRO A 21 0.25 13.77 25.79
C PRO A 21 0.59 12.57 24.88
N GLN A 22 0.55 12.80 23.57
CA GLN A 22 0.73 11.78 22.53
C GLN A 22 1.87 10.84 22.94
N ALA A 23 1.51 9.59 23.18
CA ALA A 23 2.44 8.58 23.66
C ALA A 23 2.62 7.53 22.57
N THR A 24 3.87 7.15 22.35
CA THR A 24 4.21 6.05 21.46
C THR A 24 4.54 4.82 22.29
N ALA A 25 3.87 3.71 22.03
CA ALA A 25 4.19 2.41 22.61
C ALA A 25 4.73 1.48 21.50
N LYS A 26 5.62 0.56 21.87
CA LYS A 26 6.15 -0.41 20.90
C LYS A 26 5.25 -1.64 20.82
N ILE A 27 4.98 -2.08 19.59
CA ILE A 27 4.30 -3.35 19.36
C ILE A 27 5.14 -4.47 19.98
N GLY A 28 4.46 -5.44 20.59
CA GLY A 28 5.10 -6.57 21.22
C GLY A 28 5.67 -6.32 22.61
N GLN A 29 5.50 -5.12 23.19
CA GLN A 29 5.85 -4.84 24.58
C GLN A 29 4.62 -4.87 25.49
N THR A 30 4.80 -5.26 26.75
CA THR A 30 3.76 -5.18 27.77
C THR A 30 3.52 -3.72 28.15
N ASN A 31 2.29 -3.26 27.97
CA ASN A 31 1.82 -1.95 28.35
C ASN A 31 0.91 -2.07 29.57
N ILE A 32 0.87 -1.03 30.40
CA ILE A 32 0.02 -0.98 31.59
C ILE A 32 -0.86 0.25 31.52
N ALA A 33 -2.17 0.02 31.45
CA ALA A 33 -3.19 1.04 31.63
C ALA A 33 -3.77 0.94 33.04
N THR A 34 -3.78 2.04 33.78
CA THR A 34 -4.37 2.14 35.11
C THR A 34 -5.53 3.11 35.08
N ILE A 35 -6.70 2.64 35.49
CA ILE A 35 -7.97 3.35 35.47
C ILE A 35 -8.42 3.58 36.91
N LYS A 36 -8.81 4.82 37.24
CA LYS A 36 -9.46 5.12 38.53
C LYS A 36 -10.94 5.37 38.30
N ALA A 37 -11.77 4.57 38.97
CA ALA A 37 -13.22 4.69 38.93
C ALA A 37 -13.76 5.00 40.33
N HIS A 38 -14.73 5.91 40.40
CA HIS A 38 -15.53 6.17 41.58
C HIS A 38 -16.99 5.95 41.21
N SER A 39 -17.71 5.21 42.04
CA SER A 39 -19.13 4.96 41.87
C SER A 39 -19.77 4.86 43.26
N ASP A 40 -20.96 5.42 43.41
CA ASP A 40 -21.76 5.27 44.64
C ASP A 40 -22.30 3.83 44.78
N MET A 41 -22.49 3.16 43.63
CA MET A 41 -22.89 1.76 43.53
C MET A 41 -21.68 0.86 43.26
N ASN A 42 -21.81 -0.43 43.55
CA ASN A 42 -20.75 -1.38 43.25
C ASN A 42 -20.53 -1.48 41.73
N LEU A 43 -19.26 -1.55 41.32
CA LEU A 43 -18.88 -1.79 39.94
C LEU A 43 -19.14 -3.26 39.60
N GLN A 44 -19.62 -3.49 38.38
CA GLN A 44 -19.83 -4.81 37.82
C GLN A 44 -18.83 -5.09 36.69
N ARG A 45 -18.50 -4.08 35.88
CA ARG A 45 -17.65 -4.25 34.70
C ARG A 45 -16.80 -3.02 34.45
N MET A 46 -15.56 -3.26 34.05
CA MET A 46 -14.63 -2.26 33.53
C MET A 46 -14.23 -2.66 32.11
N ILE A 47 -14.18 -1.71 31.18
CA ILE A 47 -13.81 -1.98 29.79
C ILE A 47 -12.73 -1.00 29.36
N LEU A 48 -11.67 -1.52 28.74
CA LEU A 48 -10.68 -0.74 28.01
C LEU A 48 -10.89 -0.97 26.51
N TYR A 49 -11.23 0.09 25.80
CA TYR A 49 -11.37 0.12 24.35
C TYR A 49 -10.08 0.66 23.71
N LEU A 50 -9.59 -0.05 22.70
CA LEU A 50 -8.40 0.32 21.93
C LEU A 50 -8.77 0.41 20.44
N GLY A 51 -8.23 1.40 19.73
CA GLY A 51 -8.53 1.58 18.31
C GLY A 51 -9.94 2.11 18.07
N VAL A 52 -10.38 3.07 18.89
CA VAL A 52 -11.72 3.67 18.73
C VAL A 52 -11.72 4.58 17.49
N PRO A 53 -12.65 4.42 16.53
CA PRO A 53 -12.60 5.18 15.28
C PRO A 53 -12.89 6.68 15.47
N ASP A 54 -13.82 7.01 16.36
CA ASP A 54 -14.19 8.39 16.68
C ASP A 54 -14.81 8.50 18.08
N VAL A 55 -14.83 9.71 18.65
CA VAL A 55 -15.49 10.01 19.91
C VAL A 55 -16.98 9.66 19.80
N SER A 56 -17.55 9.10 20.85
CA SER A 56 -18.92 8.55 20.90
C SER A 56 -19.13 7.21 20.20
N ARG A 57 -18.09 6.62 19.58
CA ARG A 57 -18.15 5.30 18.92
C ARG A 57 -17.31 4.23 19.63
N ALA A 58 -17.25 4.26 20.96
CA ALA A 58 -16.45 3.29 21.74
C ALA A 58 -16.80 1.82 21.44
N THR A 59 -18.06 1.50 21.15
CA THR A 59 -18.50 0.13 20.81
C THR A 59 -17.92 -0.38 19.49
N ASP A 60 -17.50 0.53 18.61
CA ASP A 60 -16.94 0.21 17.29
C ASP A 60 -15.40 0.12 17.36
N ALA A 61 -14.84 0.03 18.56
CA ALA A 61 -13.41 -0.19 18.77
C ALA A 61 -12.96 -1.52 18.16
N GLU A 62 -11.74 -1.55 17.63
CA GLU A 62 -11.15 -2.77 17.05
C GLU A 62 -10.99 -3.91 18.06
N THR A 63 -10.72 -3.55 19.31
CA THR A 63 -10.49 -4.51 20.38
C THR A 63 -10.85 -3.93 21.74
N GLN A 64 -11.42 -4.79 22.59
CA GLN A 64 -11.91 -4.42 23.91
C GLN A 64 -11.43 -5.44 24.93
N ILE A 65 -10.87 -4.97 26.04
CA ILE A 65 -10.59 -5.80 27.22
C ILE A 65 -11.71 -5.54 28.23
N ILE A 66 -12.53 -6.57 28.46
CA ILE A 66 -13.65 -6.55 29.40
C ILE A 66 -13.20 -7.26 30.68
N VAL A 67 -13.28 -6.55 31.80
CA VAL A 67 -12.97 -7.08 33.12
C VAL A 67 -14.26 -7.11 33.94
N GLU A 68 -14.68 -8.31 34.33
CA GLU A 68 -15.84 -8.48 35.21
C GLU A 68 -15.36 -8.53 36.66
N VAL A 69 -16.01 -7.74 37.50
CA VAL A 69 -15.61 -7.56 38.89
C VAL A 69 -16.79 -7.72 39.82
N ARG A 70 -16.51 -8.18 41.04
CA ARG A 70 -17.49 -8.27 42.12
C ARG A 70 -16.90 -7.65 43.37
N ARG A 71 -17.72 -6.85 44.06
CA ARG A 71 -17.33 -6.31 45.37
C ARG A 71 -17.16 -7.46 46.36
N ASP A 72 -15.99 -7.52 46.99
CA ASP A 72 -15.71 -8.42 48.10
C ASP A 72 -15.20 -7.59 49.28
N TYR A 73 -15.97 -7.61 50.36
CA TYR A 73 -15.65 -6.84 51.57
C TYR A 73 -14.58 -7.50 52.44
N SER A 74 -14.19 -8.75 52.15
CA SER A 74 -13.11 -9.44 52.85
C SER A 74 -11.72 -9.09 52.28
N LEU A 75 -11.66 -8.53 51.08
CA LEU A 75 -10.42 -8.13 50.41
C LEU A 75 -10.10 -6.66 50.66
N ASP A 76 -8.85 -6.37 51.00
CA ASP A 76 -8.35 -4.99 51.14
C ASP A 76 -8.41 -4.22 49.80
N THR A 77 -8.28 -4.92 48.67
CA THR A 77 -8.46 -4.37 47.32
C THR A 77 -9.92 -4.01 47.02
N GLY A 78 -10.86 -4.60 47.75
CA GLY A 78 -12.30 -4.40 47.71
C GLY A 78 -13.04 -4.99 46.50
N TYR A 79 -12.35 -5.36 45.43
CA TYR A 79 -12.94 -6.05 44.29
C TYR A 79 -12.17 -7.32 43.98
N GLU A 80 -12.93 -8.39 43.77
CA GLU A 80 -12.47 -9.63 43.17
C GLU A 80 -12.66 -9.54 41.65
N ILE A 81 -11.67 -9.99 40.89
CA ILE A 81 -11.74 -10.08 39.43
C ILE A 81 -12.29 -11.47 39.10
N LEU A 82 -13.46 -11.52 38.46
CA LEU A 82 -14.13 -12.78 38.12
C LEU A 82 -13.59 -13.36 36.81
N SER A 83 -13.43 -12.50 35.80
CA SER A 83 -13.04 -12.88 34.45
C SER A 83 -12.40 -11.71 33.71
N ILE A 84 -11.56 -12.05 32.73
CA ILE A 84 -11.00 -11.13 31.75
C ILE A 84 -11.36 -11.71 30.39
N THR A 85 -12.08 -10.95 29.58
CA THR A 85 -12.54 -11.36 28.25
C THR A 85 -12.07 -10.35 27.23
N HIS A 86 -11.66 -10.83 26.05
CA HIS A 86 -11.24 -9.99 24.94
C HIS A 86 -12.27 -10.10 23.83
N GLU A 87 -12.86 -8.96 23.45
CA GLU A 87 -13.72 -8.87 22.27
C GLU A 87 -12.91 -8.24 21.14
N GLN A 88 -12.50 -9.06 20.18
CA GLN A 88 -11.59 -8.67 19.10
C GLN A 88 -11.89 -9.47 17.83
N GLY A 89 -11.88 -8.81 16.66
CA GLY A 89 -12.10 -9.48 15.38
C GLY A 89 -10.88 -10.31 14.94
N GLU A 90 -9.68 -9.73 15.11
CA GLU A 90 -8.39 -10.41 15.00
C GLU A 90 -7.70 -10.41 16.37
N GLN A 91 -6.67 -11.25 16.56
CA GLN A 91 -5.93 -11.35 17.82
C GLN A 91 -4.94 -10.16 18.02
N LEU A 92 -5.47 -8.93 18.04
CA LEU A 92 -4.71 -7.69 18.20
C LEU A 92 -4.07 -7.59 19.59
N ILE A 93 -4.68 -8.22 20.61
CA ILE A 93 -4.14 -8.32 21.96
C ILE A 93 -3.81 -9.78 22.26
N GLU A 94 -2.63 -10.02 22.83
CA GLU A 94 -2.24 -11.35 23.32
C GLU A 94 -2.98 -11.66 24.63
N GLU A 95 -4.05 -12.45 24.55
CA GLU A 95 -4.95 -12.79 25.66
C GLU A 95 -4.20 -13.39 26.86
N ASN A 96 -3.29 -14.34 26.61
CA ASN A 96 -2.48 -15.02 27.63
C ASN A 96 -1.51 -14.09 28.37
N SER A 97 -1.19 -12.93 27.81
CA SER A 97 -0.32 -11.92 28.43
C SER A 97 -1.10 -10.91 29.26
N THR A 98 -2.43 -10.95 29.20
CA THR A 98 -3.27 -9.95 29.85
C THR A 98 -3.45 -10.30 31.32
N ALA A 99 -3.14 -9.34 32.19
CA ALA A 99 -3.35 -9.48 33.63
C ALA A 99 -4.00 -8.22 34.17
N VAL A 100 -4.86 -8.40 35.18
CA VAL A 100 -5.58 -7.30 35.81
C VAL A 100 -5.40 -7.39 37.32
N SER A 101 -5.24 -6.23 37.95
CA SER A 101 -5.23 -6.11 39.40
C SER A 101 -6.12 -4.95 39.83
N ALA A 102 -6.86 -5.13 40.93
CA ALA A 102 -7.66 -4.09 41.55
C ALA A 102 -7.02 -3.60 42.85
N GLY A 103 -7.24 -2.34 43.20
CA GLY A 103 -6.78 -1.73 44.44
C GLY A 103 -7.69 -0.58 44.88
N GLN A 104 -7.53 -0.16 46.14
CA GLN A 104 -8.19 1.04 46.64
C GLN A 104 -7.18 2.16 46.83
N ILE A 105 -7.52 3.35 46.33
CA ILE A 105 -6.69 4.54 46.47
C ILE A 105 -7.57 5.76 46.73
N LYS A 106 -7.02 6.80 47.33
CA LYS A 106 -7.73 8.09 47.41
C LYS A 106 -7.94 8.66 46.02
N CYS A 107 -9.15 9.15 45.73
CA CYS A 107 -9.47 9.76 44.44
C CYS A 107 -8.59 10.98 44.15
N ARG A 108 -8.38 11.82 45.17
CA ARG A 108 -7.47 12.96 45.17
C ARG A 108 -6.74 13.03 46.50
N SER A 109 -5.52 13.56 46.48
CA SER A 109 -4.66 13.66 47.68
C SER A 109 -5.31 14.40 48.85
N ASN A 110 -6.22 15.34 48.54
CA ASN A 110 -6.83 16.27 49.50
C ASN A 110 -8.28 15.91 49.87
N ILE A 111 -8.82 14.79 49.38
CA ILE A 111 -10.21 14.39 49.63
C ILE A 111 -10.22 12.95 50.13
N ASP A 112 -10.95 12.67 51.21
CA ASP A 112 -11.10 11.32 51.78
C ASP A 112 -12.07 10.42 51.00
N LYS A 113 -12.39 10.77 49.76
CA LYS A 113 -13.14 9.90 48.85
C LYS A 113 -12.23 8.78 48.34
N VAL A 114 -12.69 7.55 48.49
CA VAL A 114 -12.02 6.34 47.98
C VAL A 114 -12.42 6.12 46.52
N CYS A 115 -11.42 5.79 45.71
CA CYS A 115 -11.54 5.37 44.32
C CYS A 115 -10.99 3.94 44.19
N HIS A 116 -11.52 3.22 43.22
CA HIS A 116 -11.00 1.92 42.84
C HIS A 116 -10.06 2.09 41.67
N GLU A 117 -8.85 1.55 41.83
CA GLU A 117 -7.81 1.55 40.81
C GLU A 117 -7.73 0.18 40.17
N PHE A 118 -7.90 0.12 38.85
CA PHE A 118 -7.75 -1.09 38.06
C PHE A 118 -6.54 -0.93 37.17
N SER A 119 -5.54 -1.80 37.33
CA SER A 119 -4.38 -1.85 36.44
C SER A 119 -4.51 -3.05 35.52
N ILE A 120 -4.52 -2.78 34.21
CA ILE A 120 -4.64 -3.75 33.13
C ILE A 120 -3.31 -3.75 32.40
N SER A 121 -2.58 -4.85 32.49
CA SER A 121 -1.39 -5.09 31.67
C SER A 121 -1.77 -5.90 30.44
N PHE A 122 -1.34 -5.47 29.26
CA PHE A 122 -1.67 -6.13 27.99
C PHE A 122 -0.55 -5.92 26.96
N ARG A 123 -0.51 -6.76 25.93
CA ARG A 123 0.44 -6.65 24.84
C ARG A 123 -0.30 -6.56 23.51
N VAL A 124 0.04 -5.52 22.75
CA VAL A 124 -0.50 -5.28 21.41
C VAL A 124 0.39 -5.99 20.39
N MET A 125 -0.23 -6.72 19.46
CA MET A 125 0.43 -7.60 18.48
C MET A 125 0.55 -6.98 17.09
N ALA A 126 -0.27 -5.98 16.77
CA ALA A 126 -0.26 -5.29 15.48
C ALA A 126 -0.70 -3.82 15.66
N PRO A 127 -0.38 -2.91 14.72
CA PRO A 127 -0.84 -1.54 14.82
C PRO A 127 -2.37 -1.47 14.78
N LEU A 128 -2.94 -0.54 15.55
CA LEU A 128 -4.38 -0.24 15.57
C LEU A 128 -4.71 0.79 14.48
N SER A 129 -5.94 0.80 13.94
CA SER A 129 -6.35 1.81 12.95
C SER A 129 -6.41 3.23 13.50
N SER A 130 -6.72 3.35 14.80
CA SER A 130 -6.84 4.63 15.50
C SER A 130 -6.01 4.63 16.78
N ASP A 131 -5.46 5.80 17.11
CA ASP A 131 -4.71 6.00 18.34
C ASP A 131 -5.65 6.23 19.55
N ILE A 132 -6.93 6.53 19.31
CA ILE A 132 -7.92 6.85 20.35
C ILE A 132 -8.19 5.62 21.22
N MET A 133 -8.17 5.83 22.54
CA MET A 133 -8.60 4.84 23.52
C MET A 133 -9.83 5.35 24.25
N ALA A 134 -10.65 4.44 24.76
CA ALA A 134 -11.71 4.79 25.69
C ALA A 134 -11.72 3.85 26.87
N ILE A 135 -12.22 4.34 27.99
CA ILE A 135 -12.43 3.55 29.20
C ILE A 135 -13.90 3.61 29.57
N SER A 136 -14.42 2.52 30.09
CA SER A 136 -15.79 2.46 30.57
C SER A 136 -15.87 1.76 31.92
N ALA A 137 -16.74 2.28 32.76
CA ALA A 137 -17.12 1.68 34.03
C ALA A 137 -18.64 1.50 34.04
N MET A 138 -19.07 0.30 34.44
CA MET A 138 -20.47 -0.06 34.58
C MET A 138 -20.75 -0.51 36.01
N ASP A 139 -21.76 0.09 36.63
CA ASP A 139 -22.24 -0.30 37.95
C ASP A 139 -23.27 -1.44 37.91
N THR A 140 -23.65 -1.96 39.07
CA THR A 140 -24.68 -3.00 39.22
C THR A 140 -26.07 -2.55 38.78
N ASP A 141 -26.33 -1.24 38.72
CA ASP A 141 -27.57 -0.64 38.19
C ASP A 141 -27.54 -0.51 36.66
N ARG A 142 -26.48 -1.01 36.01
CA ARG A 142 -26.24 -0.95 34.57
C ARG A 142 -26.06 0.47 34.02
N ARG A 143 -25.67 1.42 34.85
CA ARG A 143 -25.27 2.75 34.40
C ARG A 143 -23.84 2.65 33.89
N VAL A 144 -23.66 3.09 32.65
CA VAL A 144 -22.37 3.02 31.94
C VAL A 144 -21.85 4.43 31.76
N THR A 145 -20.61 4.66 32.20
CA THR A 145 -19.89 5.91 31.91
C THR A 145 -18.69 5.59 31.04
N VAL A 146 -18.62 6.22 29.87
CA VAL A 146 -17.50 6.09 28.94
C VAL A 146 -16.73 7.41 28.91
N SER A 147 -15.40 7.34 29.00
CA SER A 147 -14.51 8.48 28.86
C SER A 147 -13.48 8.21 27.75
N TYR A 148 -13.28 9.18 26.88
CA TYR A 148 -12.41 9.09 25.71
C TYR A 148 -11.06 9.78 25.96
N ILE A 149 -9.99 9.13 25.48
CA ILE A 149 -8.61 9.59 25.54
C ILE A 149 -8.19 9.86 24.08
N ASN A 150 -8.49 11.07 23.60
CA ASN A 150 -8.53 11.39 22.18
C ASN A 150 -7.16 11.47 21.52
N ASP A 151 -6.19 12.05 22.21
CA ASP A 151 -4.81 12.14 21.69
C ASP A 151 -4.08 10.78 21.74
N GLY A 152 -4.63 9.83 22.49
CA GLY A 152 -4.38 8.42 22.28
C GLY A 152 -2.98 7.89 22.56
N VAL A 153 -2.76 6.65 22.16
CA VAL A 153 -1.45 5.99 22.15
C VAL A 153 -1.22 5.37 20.79
N ALA A 154 -0.18 5.83 20.10
CA ALA A 154 0.25 5.22 18.84
C ALA A 154 1.10 3.99 19.12
N PHE A 155 0.68 2.83 18.60
CA PHE A 155 1.46 1.59 18.68
C PHE A 155 2.31 1.42 17.42
N THR A 156 3.62 1.57 17.56
CA THR A 156 4.59 1.56 16.45
C THR A 156 5.53 0.37 16.54
N GLY A 157 5.86 -0.24 15.41
CA GLY A 157 6.81 -1.35 15.32
C GLY A 157 6.40 -2.34 14.24
N ASP A 158 7.16 -3.43 14.11
CA ASP A 158 6.82 -4.51 13.20
C ASP A 158 5.64 -5.31 13.78
N PRO A 159 4.60 -5.62 12.98
CA PRO A 159 3.49 -6.45 13.43
C PRO A 159 3.98 -7.87 13.70
N LEU A 160 3.52 -8.44 14.80
CA LEU A 160 3.75 -9.85 15.18
C LEU A 160 2.67 -10.77 14.60
N LEU A 161 1.54 -10.22 14.17
CA LEU A 161 0.52 -10.94 13.45
C LEU A 161 0.90 -11.08 11.96
N PRO A 162 0.53 -12.20 11.31
CA PRO A 162 0.64 -12.29 9.86
C PRO A 162 -0.18 -11.19 9.18
N ALA A 163 0.18 -10.85 7.95
CA ALA A 163 -0.58 -9.93 7.11
C ALA A 163 -2.03 -10.43 6.98
N ALA A 164 -3.01 -9.53 7.04
CA ALA A 164 -4.40 -9.92 6.83
C ALA A 164 -4.57 -10.35 5.37
N THR A 165 -5.38 -11.39 5.13
CA THR A 165 -5.58 -11.96 3.80
C THR A 165 -7.05 -12.01 3.45
N HIS A 166 -7.39 -11.65 2.22
CA HIS A 166 -8.75 -11.77 1.68
C HIS A 166 -8.70 -12.41 0.29
N THR A 167 -9.71 -13.22 -0.05
CA THR A 167 -9.82 -13.82 -1.39
C THR A 167 -11.04 -13.30 -2.12
N LEU A 168 -10.85 -12.84 -3.35
CA LEU A 168 -11.93 -12.39 -4.22
C LEU A 168 -12.06 -13.33 -5.41
N GLN A 169 -13.29 -13.57 -5.82
CA GLN A 169 -13.60 -14.31 -7.03
C GLN A 169 -14.25 -13.36 -8.03
N VAL A 170 -13.53 -13.07 -9.11
CA VAL A 170 -13.99 -12.14 -10.15
C VAL A 170 -14.28 -12.92 -11.43
N LYS A 171 -15.50 -12.76 -11.95
CA LYS A 171 -15.92 -13.35 -13.21
C LYS A 171 -16.12 -12.26 -14.26
N LYS A 172 -15.20 -12.17 -15.23
CA LYS A 172 -15.25 -11.20 -16.34
C LYS A 172 -16.17 -11.69 -17.47
N GLY A 173 -17.45 -11.92 -17.17
CA GLY A 173 -18.43 -12.40 -18.14
C GLY A 173 -18.47 -13.93 -18.31
N ASN A 174 -19.30 -14.42 -19.24
CA ASN A 174 -19.63 -15.85 -19.31
C ASN A 174 -18.53 -16.76 -19.88
N GLN A 175 -17.60 -16.20 -20.66
CA GLN A 175 -16.56 -16.97 -21.36
C GLN A 175 -15.22 -16.99 -20.61
N HIS A 176 -15.06 -16.17 -19.57
CA HIS A 176 -13.85 -16.16 -18.76
C HIS A 176 -14.01 -17.08 -17.54
N PRO A 177 -12.99 -17.90 -17.22
CA PRO A 177 -12.98 -18.64 -15.96
C PRO A 177 -13.01 -17.65 -14.78
N VAL A 178 -13.51 -18.11 -13.64
CA VAL A 178 -13.48 -17.32 -12.40
C VAL A 178 -12.03 -17.12 -12.01
N GLU A 179 -11.59 -15.86 -11.94
CA GLU A 179 -10.26 -15.49 -11.48
C GLU A 179 -10.29 -15.35 -9.95
N THR A 180 -9.39 -16.03 -9.26
CA THR A 180 -9.18 -15.86 -7.82
C THR A 180 -8.06 -14.87 -7.58
N ILE A 181 -8.38 -13.80 -6.86
CA ILE A 181 -7.46 -12.71 -6.50
C ILE A 181 -7.16 -12.84 -5.00
N HIS A 182 -5.89 -12.98 -4.65
CA HIS A 182 -5.43 -13.05 -3.27
C HIS A 182 -4.92 -11.68 -2.82
N LEU A 183 -5.68 -11.03 -1.95
CA LEU A 183 -5.34 -9.74 -1.37
C LEU A 183 -4.64 -9.93 -0.03
N THR A 184 -3.59 -9.14 0.17
CA THR A 184 -2.83 -9.08 1.42
C THR A 184 -2.74 -7.65 1.93
N GLN A 185 -2.95 -7.45 3.21
CA GLN A 185 -2.80 -6.16 3.88
C GLN A 185 -1.56 -6.21 4.77
N GLN A 186 -0.51 -5.46 4.39
CA GLN A 186 0.73 -5.40 5.15
C GLN A 186 0.61 -4.50 6.38
N ASP A 187 -0.06 -3.36 6.22
CA ASP A 187 -0.31 -2.40 7.31
C ASP A 187 -1.81 -2.28 7.57
N ARG A 188 -2.23 -2.62 8.79
CA ARG A 188 -3.64 -2.58 9.23
C ARG A 188 -4.14 -1.16 9.42
N ARG A 189 -3.24 -0.20 9.61
CA ARG A 189 -3.62 1.20 9.82
C ARG A 189 -4.28 1.81 8.59
N TYR A 190 -3.93 1.31 7.42
CA TYR A 190 -4.44 1.80 6.15
C TYR A 190 -5.28 0.71 5.50
N ASN A 191 -6.45 1.09 5.00
CA ASN A 191 -7.31 0.20 4.24
C ASN A 191 -6.80 -0.02 2.81
N VAL A 192 -5.54 -0.41 2.68
CA VAL A 192 -4.82 -0.59 1.42
C VAL A 192 -4.36 -2.02 1.31
N TRP A 193 -4.83 -2.69 0.26
CA TRP A 193 -4.60 -4.11 0.02
C TRP A 193 -3.80 -4.32 -1.26
N ILE A 194 -2.95 -5.33 -1.28
CA ILE A 194 -2.08 -5.65 -2.41
C ILE A 194 -2.39 -7.06 -2.90
N ASP A 195 -2.66 -7.17 -4.19
CA ASP A 195 -2.87 -8.44 -4.89
C ASP A 195 -1.56 -9.18 -5.19
N GLN A 196 -1.65 -10.47 -5.47
CA GLN A 196 -0.56 -11.35 -5.94
C GLN A 196 0.18 -10.81 -7.19
N HIS A 197 -0.46 -9.93 -7.97
CA HIS A 197 0.12 -9.29 -9.15
C HIS A 197 0.67 -7.87 -8.87
N GLY A 198 0.63 -7.41 -7.62
CA GLY A 198 1.08 -6.07 -7.22
C GLY A 198 0.06 -4.95 -7.47
N PHE A 199 -1.19 -5.28 -7.77
CA PHE A 199 -2.26 -4.28 -7.87
C PHE A 199 -2.73 -3.83 -6.48
N VAL A 200 -3.06 -2.55 -6.37
CA VAL A 200 -3.51 -1.93 -5.12
C VAL A 200 -5.04 -1.85 -5.14
N TRP A 201 -5.65 -2.26 -4.05
CA TRP A 201 -7.08 -2.31 -3.83
C TRP A 201 -7.45 -1.55 -2.56
N LEU A 202 -8.62 -0.92 -2.57
CA LEU A 202 -9.28 -0.37 -1.39
C LEU A 202 -10.59 -1.11 -1.17
N GLN A 203 -10.97 -1.28 0.09
CA GLN A 203 -12.31 -1.70 0.45
C GLN A 203 -13.14 -0.46 0.80
N ASN A 204 -14.31 -0.27 0.20
CA ASN A 204 -15.18 0.85 0.59
C ASN A 204 -16.09 0.48 1.77
N GLU A 205 -16.83 1.47 2.29
CA GLU A 205 -17.73 1.31 3.45
C GLU A 205 -18.84 0.26 3.23
N TYR A 206 -19.16 -0.04 1.96
CA TYR A 206 -20.15 -1.07 1.59
C TYR A 206 -19.53 -2.47 1.42
N ASN A 207 -18.29 -2.67 1.89
CA ASN A 207 -17.53 -3.92 1.75
C ASN A 207 -17.29 -4.36 0.30
N SER A 208 -17.35 -3.43 -0.65
CA SER A 208 -16.97 -3.70 -2.04
C SER A 208 -15.54 -3.23 -2.32
N TRP A 209 -14.94 -3.82 -3.35
CA TRP A 209 -13.52 -3.72 -3.63
C TRP A 209 -13.26 -2.87 -4.87
N GLU A 210 -12.42 -1.86 -4.71
CA GLU A 210 -12.06 -0.92 -5.77
C GLU A 210 -10.57 -1.05 -6.07
N GLN A 211 -10.25 -1.42 -7.31
CA GLN A 211 -8.87 -1.48 -7.79
C GLN A 211 -8.40 -0.07 -8.16
N LEU A 212 -7.39 0.44 -7.46
CA LEU A 212 -6.82 1.77 -7.72
C LEU A 212 -5.83 1.76 -8.88
N THR A 213 -5.03 0.70 -8.99
CA THR A 213 -4.01 0.60 -10.05
C THR A 213 -4.52 -0.25 -11.19
N HIS A 214 -4.72 0.38 -12.34
CA HIS A 214 -4.94 -0.33 -13.60
C HIS A 214 -3.60 -0.57 -14.29
N ALA A 215 -3.36 -1.79 -14.74
CA ALA A 215 -2.27 -2.04 -15.68
C ALA A 215 -2.49 -1.13 -16.91
N LYS A 216 -1.47 -0.36 -17.29
CA LYS A 216 -1.47 0.30 -18.60
C LYS A 216 -1.53 -0.81 -19.63
N TYR A 217 -2.67 -0.93 -20.29
CA TYR A 217 -2.83 -1.85 -21.42
C TYR A 217 -2.00 -1.31 -22.57
N GLU A 218 -0.76 -1.78 -22.70
CA GLU A 218 -0.01 -1.57 -23.92
C GLU A 218 -0.60 -2.50 -24.96
N LYS A 219 -1.40 -1.92 -25.86
CA LYS A 219 -1.90 -2.66 -27.01
C LYS A 219 -0.68 -3.05 -27.83
N LEU A 220 -0.28 -4.31 -27.75
CA LEU A 220 0.61 -4.95 -28.72
C LEU A 220 -0.06 -4.80 -30.08
N ARG A 221 0.24 -3.70 -30.77
CA ARG A 221 -0.15 -3.53 -32.16
C ARG A 221 0.76 -4.48 -32.92
N ASP A 222 0.17 -5.40 -33.65
CA ASP A 222 0.90 -6.13 -34.68
C ASP A 222 1.66 -5.09 -35.52
N ALA A 223 2.94 -5.38 -35.82
CA ALA A 223 3.71 -4.54 -36.72
C ALA A 223 2.90 -4.31 -38.01
N PRO A 224 2.96 -3.12 -38.64
CA PRO A 224 2.19 -2.86 -39.86
C PRO A 224 2.55 -3.89 -40.92
N VAL A 225 1.67 -4.87 -41.11
CA VAL A 225 1.95 -6.00 -41.99
C VAL A 225 1.66 -5.57 -43.42
N THR A 226 2.69 -5.54 -44.26
CA THR A 226 2.55 -5.29 -45.70
C THR A 226 2.50 -6.61 -46.47
N VAL A 227 2.04 -6.58 -47.72
CA VAL A 227 2.04 -7.75 -48.62
C VAL A 227 3.42 -8.41 -48.69
N MET A 228 4.48 -7.61 -48.57
CA MET A 228 5.88 -8.05 -48.63
C MET A 228 6.34 -8.80 -47.37
N THR A 229 5.68 -8.61 -46.23
CA THR A 229 6.06 -9.21 -44.94
C THR A 229 5.22 -10.44 -44.58
N ARG A 230 4.32 -10.89 -45.47
CA ARG A 230 3.50 -12.10 -45.24
C ARG A 230 4.01 -13.27 -46.08
N HIS A 231 4.27 -14.41 -45.43
CA HIS A 231 4.74 -15.64 -46.05
C HIS A 231 3.62 -16.69 -46.17
N HIS A 232 2.50 -16.35 -46.83
CA HIS A 232 1.51 -17.36 -47.22
C HIS A 232 1.54 -17.59 -48.74
N THR A 233 1.15 -18.78 -49.19
CA THR A 233 1.20 -19.20 -50.59
C THR A 233 0.45 -18.26 -51.54
N ASP A 234 -0.70 -17.73 -51.13
CA ASP A 234 -1.55 -16.90 -52.00
C ASP A 234 -1.04 -15.45 -52.15
N PHE A 235 0.05 -15.07 -51.47
CA PHE A 235 0.66 -13.73 -51.52
C PHE A 235 1.80 -13.70 -52.52
N ALA A 236 2.33 -14.85 -52.93
CA ALA A 236 3.35 -14.94 -53.98
C ALA A 236 2.84 -14.29 -55.28
N ASP A 237 1.63 -14.66 -55.70
CA ASP A 237 0.96 -14.11 -56.88
C ASP A 237 0.73 -12.59 -56.77
N LEU A 238 0.47 -12.10 -55.55
CA LEU A 238 0.21 -10.70 -55.28
C LEU A 238 1.50 -9.86 -55.29
N ILE A 239 2.59 -10.43 -54.78
CA ILE A 239 3.95 -9.86 -54.88
C ILE A 239 4.38 -9.79 -56.35
N GLU A 240 4.13 -10.84 -57.13
CA GLU A 240 4.43 -10.84 -58.56
C GLU A 240 3.63 -9.78 -59.32
N ARG A 241 2.33 -9.63 -59.02
CA ARG A 241 1.50 -8.57 -59.60
C ARG A 241 2.00 -7.17 -59.25
N GLU A 242 2.34 -6.92 -57.99
CA GLU A 242 2.87 -5.61 -57.57
C GLU A 242 4.26 -5.34 -58.18
N ARG A 243 5.11 -6.36 -58.33
CA ARG A 243 6.38 -6.24 -59.06
C ARG A 243 6.16 -5.91 -60.53
N ALA A 244 5.25 -6.60 -61.20
CA ALA A 244 4.90 -6.33 -62.59
C ALA A 244 4.34 -4.90 -62.78
N ARG A 245 3.54 -4.43 -61.80
CA ARG A 245 3.04 -3.05 -61.77
C ARG A 245 4.16 -2.04 -61.57
N ALA A 246 5.10 -2.32 -60.68
CA ALA A 246 6.25 -1.45 -60.43
C ALA A 246 7.15 -1.35 -61.67
N THR A 247 7.38 -2.45 -62.38
CA THR A 247 8.16 -2.43 -63.64
C THR A 247 7.54 -1.57 -64.73
N LEU A 248 6.20 -1.39 -64.75
CA LEU A 248 5.55 -0.48 -65.70
C LEU A 248 5.83 1.01 -65.40
N ILE A 249 6.07 1.35 -64.13
CA ILE A 249 6.33 2.73 -63.71
C ILE A 249 7.83 3.04 -63.84
N PHE A 250 8.67 2.09 -63.46
CA PHE A 250 10.11 2.26 -63.49
C PHE A 250 10.82 0.90 -63.57
N ASN A 251 11.43 0.61 -64.73
CA ASN A 251 12.21 -0.59 -64.90
C ASN A 251 13.70 -0.31 -64.62
N ALA A 252 14.14 -0.60 -63.40
CA ALA A 252 15.54 -0.45 -63.02
C ALA A 252 16.50 -1.36 -63.83
N THR A 253 16.00 -2.41 -64.51
CA THR A 253 16.84 -3.26 -65.37
C THR A 253 17.13 -2.66 -66.74
N GLU A 254 16.37 -1.64 -67.15
CA GLU A 254 16.65 -0.85 -68.36
C GLU A 254 17.66 0.26 -68.14
N LEU A 255 18.04 0.52 -66.87
CA LEU A 255 19.24 1.27 -66.56
C LEU A 255 20.46 0.41 -66.93
N GLN A 256 20.74 0.30 -68.22
CA GLN A 256 22.05 -0.11 -68.67
C GLN A 256 23.07 0.81 -67.99
N SER A 257 24.04 0.20 -67.32
CA SER A 257 25.23 0.88 -66.83
C SER A 257 26.11 1.31 -68.02
N GLU A 258 25.57 2.06 -68.96
CA GLU A 258 26.40 2.96 -69.76
C GLU A 258 26.75 4.11 -68.82
N VAL A 259 27.82 3.89 -68.06
CA VAL A 259 28.53 4.97 -67.39
C VAL A 259 29.11 5.81 -68.54
N GLY A 260 28.28 6.69 -69.11
CA GLY A 260 28.74 7.78 -69.94
C GLY A 260 29.85 8.48 -69.19
N GLU A 261 30.93 8.78 -69.91
CA GLU A 261 32.25 9.25 -69.46
C GLU A 261 32.21 10.49 -68.53
N SER A 262 31.57 10.37 -67.38
CA SER A 262 31.38 11.37 -66.36
C SER A 262 32.37 11.05 -65.25
N PHE A 263 33.61 11.49 -65.45
CA PHE A 263 34.62 11.51 -64.42
C PHE A 263 34.25 12.60 -63.41
N THR A 264 33.38 12.25 -62.45
CA THR A 264 33.13 13.07 -61.26
C THR A 264 34.18 12.77 -60.21
N HIS A 265 34.60 13.79 -59.47
CA HIS A 265 35.73 13.75 -58.53
C HIS A 265 35.57 12.71 -57.40
N ASP A 266 34.33 12.25 -57.15
CA ASP A 266 33.95 11.36 -56.05
C ASP A 266 33.73 9.90 -56.46
N ALA A 267 33.96 9.53 -57.73
CA ALA A 267 33.82 8.14 -58.15
C ALA A 267 35.17 7.38 -58.02
N PRO A 268 35.24 6.30 -57.22
CA PRO A 268 36.48 5.52 -57.10
C PRO A 268 36.81 4.85 -58.45
N VAL A 269 37.91 5.28 -59.07
CA VAL A 269 38.42 4.68 -60.31
C VAL A 269 39.00 3.31 -59.98
N ARG A 270 38.53 2.26 -60.67
CA ARG A 270 39.07 0.90 -60.53
C ARG A 270 40.56 0.89 -60.89
N ILE A 271 41.38 0.26 -60.05
CA ILE A 271 42.85 0.26 -60.10
C ILE A 271 43.39 -0.19 -61.48
N ASP A 272 42.68 -1.08 -62.17
CA ASP A 272 43.09 -1.58 -63.48
C ASP A 272 43.08 -0.52 -64.59
N LYS A 273 42.26 0.53 -64.45
CA LYS A 273 42.18 1.65 -65.42
C LYS A 273 43.30 2.68 -65.26
N LEU A 274 44.11 2.61 -64.20
CA LEU A 274 45.27 3.49 -64.00
C LEU A 274 46.47 3.12 -64.89
N LYS A 275 46.44 1.95 -65.52
CA LYS A 275 47.50 1.49 -66.45
C LYS A 275 47.30 1.98 -67.88
N ASP A 276 46.13 2.54 -68.21
CA ASP A 276 45.85 3.06 -69.54
C ASP A 276 46.48 4.46 -69.72
N PRO A 277 47.34 4.65 -70.73
CA PRO A 277 48.05 5.93 -70.92
C PRO A 277 47.08 7.08 -71.22
N VAL A 278 45.95 6.79 -71.88
CA VAL A 278 44.89 7.77 -72.20
C VAL A 278 44.20 8.28 -70.94
N VAL A 279 44.03 7.43 -69.92
CA VAL A 279 43.40 7.80 -68.65
C VAL A 279 44.32 8.70 -67.83
N LEU A 280 45.64 8.41 -67.84
CA LEU A 280 46.64 9.23 -67.15
C LEU A 280 46.76 10.64 -67.76
N GLU A 281 46.70 10.77 -69.09
CA GLU A 281 46.70 12.09 -69.73
C GLU A 281 45.45 12.90 -69.35
N LYS A 282 44.27 12.28 -69.37
CA LYS A 282 43.02 12.96 -68.98
C LYS A 282 43.03 13.40 -67.51
N LEU A 283 43.58 12.58 -66.59
CA LEU A 283 43.76 12.96 -65.18
C LEU A 283 44.72 14.14 -65.02
N ARG A 284 45.82 14.15 -65.77
CA ARG A 284 46.79 15.25 -65.73
C ARG A 284 46.19 16.56 -66.24
N ILE A 285 45.38 16.52 -67.30
CA ILE A 285 44.66 17.70 -67.82
C ILE A 285 43.65 18.20 -66.77
N ALA A 286 42.91 17.30 -66.13
CA ALA A 286 41.95 17.66 -65.10
C ALA A 286 42.62 18.28 -63.86
N GLU A 287 43.77 17.75 -63.43
CA GLU A 287 44.54 18.29 -62.31
C GLU A 287 45.09 19.69 -62.62
N LEU A 288 45.58 19.92 -63.84
CA LEU A 288 46.01 21.24 -64.29
C LEU A 288 44.84 22.24 -64.31
N ALA A 289 43.68 21.84 -64.80
CA ALA A 289 42.47 22.68 -64.80
C ALA A 289 42.02 23.03 -63.37
N ALA A 290 42.11 22.07 -62.43
CA ALA A 290 41.81 22.31 -61.02
C ALA A 290 42.81 23.28 -60.37
N LEU A 291 44.10 23.17 -60.69
CA LEU A 291 45.13 24.09 -60.21
C LEU A 291 44.97 25.50 -60.80
N GLU A 292 44.58 25.64 -62.06
CA GLU A 292 44.24 26.94 -62.66
C GLU A 292 43.01 27.56 -62.01
N TYR A 293 41.97 26.78 -61.75
CA TYR A 293 40.78 27.24 -61.04
C TYR A 293 41.12 27.74 -59.62
N LEU A 294 42.02 27.05 -58.91
CA LEU A 294 42.48 27.47 -57.58
C LEU A 294 43.40 28.70 -57.61
N LYS A 295 44.16 28.92 -58.70
CA LYS A 295 44.99 30.13 -58.88
C LYS A 295 44.19 31.37 -59.27
N ASN A 296 43.06 31.19 -59.93
CA ASN A 296 42.15 32.27 -60.33
C ASN A 296 41.12 32.64 -59.25
N ARG A 297 41.33 32.18 -58.01
CA ARG A 297 40.51 32.46 -56.83
C ARG A 297 41.32 33.20 -55.78
#